data_AF-A0A9N7Z1J4-F1
#
_entry.id   AF-A0A9N7Z1J4-F1
#
_cell.length_a   1.000
_cell.length_b   1.000
_cell.length_c   1.000
_cell.angle_alpha   90.00
_cell.angle_beta   90.00
_cell.angle_gamma   90.00
#
_symmetry.space_group_name_H-M   'P 1'
#
loop_
_entity.id
_entity.type
_entity.pdbx_description
1 polymer ?
#
loop_
_entity_poly.entity_id
_entity_poly.type
_entity_poly.pdbx_seq_one_letter_code
_entity_poly.pdbx_strand_id
1 'polypeptide(L)' 'MVPRSHDSFREMDLNDDWKLSRSEVKQYLQKEFEKHGYSANDTHHEVMVDDIFKNEDEDEDGFISSREFTYQHDEL' A
#
# COMPACT_ATOMS: atom_id res chain seq x y z
N MET A 1 -12.38 -6.91 0.34
CA MET A 1 -11.97 -6.00 1.42
C MET A 1 -10.52 -6.31 1.69
N VAL A 2 -9.59 -5.43 1.29
CA VAL A 2 -8.17 -5.65 1.55
C VAL A 2 -8.00 -5.59 3.06
N PRO A 3 -7.47 -6.63 3.73
CA PRO A 3 -7.28 -6.60 5.16
C PRO A 3 -6.23 -5.53 5.49
N ARG A 4 -6.68 -4.37 5.98
CA ARG A 4 -5.83 -3.30 6.52
C ARG A 4 -5.40 -3.67 7.95
N SER A 5 -4.70 -4.78 8.06
CA SER A 5 -4.11 -5.29 9.31
C SER A 5 -2.61 -5.01 9.31
N HIS A 6 -2.05 -4.74 10.50
CA HIS A 6 -0.61 -4.59 10.70
C HIS A 6 0.22 -5.74 10.08
N ASP A 7 -0.34 -6.96 10.04
CA ASP A 7 0.30 -8.10 9.39
C ASP A 7 0.49 -7.90 7.88
N SER A 8 -0.49 -7.34 7.17
CA SER A 8 -0.41 -7.05 5.74
C SER A 8 0.64 -5.97 5.46
N PHE A 9 0.72 -4.96 6.34
CA PHE A 9 1.74 -3.91 6.25
C PHE A 9 3.14 -4.50 6.38
N ARG A 10 3.32 -5.43 7.31
CA ARG A 10 4.59 -6.11 7.55
C ARG A 10 5.00 -7.07 6.43
N GLU A 11 4.04 -7.63 5.70
CA GLU A 11 4.33 -8.40 4.48
C GLU A 11 4.75 -7.52 3.29
N MET A 12 4.29 -6.26 3.29
CA MET A 12 4.62 -5.26 2.25
C MET A 12 5.94 -4.53 2.53
N ASP A 13 6.22 -4.28 3.81
CA ASP A 13 7.42 -3.61 4.30
C ASP A 13 8.62 -4.60 4.26
N LEU A 14 9.37 -4.55 3.17
CA LEU A 14 10.52 -5.44 2.95
C LEU A 14 11.78 -4.99 3.68
N ASN A 15 11.85 -3.72 4.06
CA ASN A 15 13.03 -3.10 4.67
C ASN A 15 12.85 -2.86 6.19
N ASP A 16 11.66 -3.15 6.72
CA ASP A 16 11.24 -2.99 8.13
C ASP A 16 11.45 -1.54 8.63
N ASP A 17 11.24 -0.55 7.75
CA ASP A 17 11.37 0.88 8.06
C ASP A 17 10.06 1.50 8.58
N TRP A 18 9.02 0.68 8.78
CA TRP A 18 7.70 1.05 9.28
C TRP A 18 6.98 2.06 8.38
N LYS A 19 7.34 2.10 7.11
CA LYS A 19 6.67 2.88 6.07
C LYS A 19 6.65 2.08 4.76
N LEU A 20 5.74 2.44 3.87
CA LEU A 20 5.63 1.83 2.56
C LEU A 20 5.94 2.87 1.51
N SER A 21 7.02 2.65 0.78
CA SER A 21 7.36 3.44 -0.39
C SER A 21 6.50 3.03 -1.60
N ARG A 22 6.36 3.94 -2.57
CA ARG A 22 5.71 3.64 -3.86
C ARG A 22 6.29 2.38 -4.52
N SER A 23 7.57 2.11 -4.34
CA SER A 23 8.23 0.92 -4.89
C SER A 23 7.78 -0.38 -4.20
N GLU A 24 7.62 -0.36 -2.87
CA GLU A 24 7.14 -1.50 -2.09
C GLU A 24 5.66 -1.79 -2.39
N VAL A 25 4.83 -0.75 -2.40
CA VAL A 25 3.40 -0.89 -2.75
C VAL A 25 3.24 -1.41 -4.18
N LYS A 26 4.03 -0.90 -5.14
CA LYS A 26 4.01 -1.38 -6.53
C LYS A 26 4.42 -2.86 -6.64
N GLN A 27 5.47 -3.28 -5.93
CA GLN A 27 5.88 -4.68 -5.92
C GLN A 27 4.84 -5.60 -5.29
N TYR A 28 4.22 -5.16 -4.19
CA TYR A 28 3.16 -5.93 -3.55
C TYR A 28 1.94 -6.08 -4.45
N LEU A 29 1.45 -4.98 -5.03
CA LEU A 29 0.33 -5.03 -5.98
C LEU A 29 0.66 -5.96 -7.14
N GLN A 30 1.85 -5.86 -7.74
CA GLN A 30 2.27 -6.74 -8.82
C GLN A 30 2.22 -8.22 -8.41
N LYS A 31 2.73 -8.57 -7.22
CA LYS A 31 2.67 -9.94 -6.69
C LYS A 31 1.24 -10.41 -6.43
N GLU A 32 0.39 -9.57 -5.84
CA GLU A 32 -1.01 -9.93 -5.57
C GLU A 32 -1.82 -10.08 -6.86
N PHE A 33 -1.58 -9.25 -7.87
CA PHE A 33 -2.20 -9.40 -9.19
C PHE A 33 -1.73 -10.66 -9.92
N GLU A 34 -0.43 -10.99 -9.89
CA GLU A 34 0.11 -12.25 -10.42
C GLU A 34 -0.54 -13.46 -9.74
N LYS A 35 -0.66 -13.41 -8.41
CA LYS A 35 -1.27 -14.48 -7.58
C LYS A 35 -2.76 -14.65 -7.85
N HIS A 36 -3.48 -13.56 -8.13
CA HIS A 36 -4.91 -13.57 -8.47
C HIS A 36 -5.19 -13.75 -9.97
N GLY A 37 -4.17 -13.84 -10.83
CA GLY A 37 -4.31 -14.08 -12.27
C GLY A 37 -4.80 -12.88 -13.08
N TYR A 38 -4.65 -11.67 -12.54
CA TYR A 38 -4.93 -10.44 -13.28
C TYR A 38 -3.73 -10.05 -14.13
N SER A 39 -3.97 -9.76 -15.41
CA SER A 39 -2.94 -9.23 -16.30
C SER A 39 -2.50 -7.87 -15.76
N ALA A 40 -1.25 -7.77 -15.35
CA ALA A 40 -0.56 -6.55 -14.96
C ALA A 40 -0.56 -5.52 -16.11
N ASN A 41 -1.68 -4.86 -16.35
CA ASN A 41 -1.69 -3.67 -17.17
C ASN A 41 -1.01 -2.58 -16.35
N ASP A 42 0.26 -2.29 -16.67
CA ASP A 42 1.11 -1.32 -15.96
C ASP A 42 0.39 0.01 -15.65
N THR A 43 -0.50 0.45 -16.55
CA THR A 43 -1.27 1.69 -16.39
C THR A 43 -2.21 1.67 -15.19
N HIS A 44 -2.76 0.50 -14.81
CA HIS A 44 -3.63 0.41 -13.63
C HIS A 44 -2.84 0.37 -12.33
N HIS A 45 -1.64 -0.20 -12.34
CA HIS A 45 -0.82 -0.27 -11.13
C HIS A 45 -0.42 1.13 -10.66
N GLU A 46 -0.01 2.01 -11.57
CA GLU A 46 0.39 3.36 -11.19
C GLU A 46 -0.79 4.19 -10.68
N VAL A 47 -1.96 4.09 -11.31
CA VAL A 47 -3.16 4.81 -10.84
C VAL A 47 -3.61 4.29 -9.47
N MET A 48 -3.59 2.97 -9.23
CA MET A 48 -3.93 2.42 -7.92
C MET A 48 -2.94 2.83 -6.84
N VAL A 49 -1.63 2.80 -7.14
CA VAL A 49 -0.63 3.32 -6.20
C VAL A 49 -0.94 4.79 -5.92
N ASP A 50 -1.13 5.61 -6.94
CA ASP A 50 -1.38 7.05 -6.74
C ASP A 50 -2.65 7.32 -5.93
N ASP A 51 -3.74 6.61 -6.19
CA ASP A 51 -4.99 6.71 -5.42
C ASP A 51 -4.86 6.23 -3.98
N ILE A 52 -4.06 5.19 -3.72
CA ILE A 52 -3.76 4.71 -2.36
C ILE A 52 -2.96 5.78 -1.63
N PHE A 53 -1.87 6.25 -2.21
CA PHE A 53 -1.06 7.31 -1.60
C PHE A 53 -1.93 8.53 -1.35
N LYS A 54 -2.70 9.02 -2.32
CA LYS A 54 -3.55 10.20 -2.14
C LYS A 54 -4.61 10.08 -1.04
N ASN A 55 -5.04 8.87 -0.66
CA ASN A 55 -6.00 8.65 0.41
C ASN A 55 -5.36 8.29 1.76
N GLU A 56 -4.17 7.70 1.76
CA GLU A 56 -3.50 7.18 2.96
C GLU A 56 -2.31 8.05 3.40
N ASP A 57 -1.58 8.65 2.47
CA ASP A 57 -0.47 9.58 2.68
C ASP A 57 -1.06 10.95 3.10
N GLU A 58 -1.17 11.16 4.42
CA GLU A 58 -1.82 12.35 4.99
C GLU A 58 -0.84 13.53 5.02
N ASP A 59 0.46 13.24 5.17
CA ASP A 59 1.52 14.25 5.15
C ASP A 59 2.09 14.55 3.76
N GLU A 60 1.63 13.83 2.74
CA GLU A 60 2.03 13.93 1.34
C GLU A 60 3.55 13.80 1.15
N ASP A 61 4.21 13.00 2.00
CA ASP A 61 5.67 12.80 1.95
C ASP A 61 6.10 11.76 0.89
N GLY A 62 5.13 11.05 0.30
CA GLY A 62 5.33 10.00 -0.69
C GLY A 62 5.62 8.62 -0.11
N PHE A 63 5.37 8.43 1.18
CA PHE A 63 5.45 7.19 1.95
C PHE A 63 4.17 7.01 2.78
N ILE A 64 3.72 5.77 2.96
CA ILE A 64 2.60 5.49 3.88
C ILE A 64 3.18 4.87 5.13
N SER A 65 3.22 5.63 6.21
CA SER A 65 3.68 5.13 7.50
C SER A 65 2.70 4.10 8.10
N SER A 66 3.20 3.23 8.97
CA SER A 66 2.35 2.28 9.71
C SER A 66 1.25 3.00 10.50
N ARG A 67 1.56 4.22 10.95
CA ARG A 67 0.62 5.10 11.63
C ARG A 67 -0.50 5.52 10.69
N GLU A 68 -0.20 6.11 9.54
CA GLU A 68 -1.21 6.51 8.54
C GLU A 68 -2.07 5.33 8.09
N PHE A 69 -1.44 4.18 7.84
CA PHE A 69 -2.15 2.97 7.45
C PHE A 69 -3.13 2.44 8.51
N THR A 70 -2.84 2.69 9.80
CA THR A 70 -3.75 2.30 10.90
C THR A 70 -4.66 3.41 11.38
N TYR A 71 -4.36 4.68 11.08
CA TYR A 71 -5.07 5.84 11.62
C TYR A 71 -6.48 6.01 11.01
N GLN A 72 -6.77 5.41 9.85
CA GLN A 72 -8.08 5.49 9.19
C GLN A 72 -9.25 4.83 9.96
N HIS A 73 -9.08 4.37 11.21
CA HIS A 73 -10.17 3.76 11.98
C HIS A 73 -10.23 4.09 13.48
N ASP A 74 -9.61 5.17 13.93
CA ASP A 74 -9.77 5.68 15.30
C ASP A 74 -10.90 6.75 15.43
N GLU A 75 -11.97 6.65 14.62
CA GLU A 75 -13.23 7.32 14.98
C GLU A 75 -14.00 6.45 15.99
N LEU A 76 -13.81 6.76 17.28
CA LEU A 76 -14.56 6.27 18.43
C LEU A 76 -15.65 7.28 18.85
#